data_AF-A0A7C7ZMI6-F1
#
_entry.id   AF-A0A7C7ZMI6-F1
#
_cell.length_a   1.000
_cell.length_b   1.000
_cell.length_c   1.000
_cell.angle_alpha   90.00
_cell.angle_beta   90.00
_cell.angle_gamma   90.00
#
_symmetry.space_group_name_H-M   'P 1'
#
loop_
_entity.id
_entity.type
_entity.pdbx_description
1 polymer ?
#
loop_
_entity_poly.entity_id
_entity_poly.type
_entity_poly.pdbx_seq_one_letter_code
_entity_poly.pdbx_strand_id
1 'polypeptide(L)'
;MSSPLREVSRSKQILVLARKDKRAAATALKHLSLDEQVALVCETSLQRRSAMLELLDQPEDVIPLIPEAELCFTIKAVGITDGSWILEHATESQLVACADLDAWQGIVPNIDSMGSWLEIFAEAGEETLLRAAHSIDTELWVLYLRDRILVELKPNDNESWQPPAGGQTLDGQFYFTARRDSDDVAAIAQLLAKLFVADYWLYFRLMQGTEWEMDSDLEEWAMRWRSGRLQDLGFPTWDDAMRIYGFLRPDKRAELPTENITLDGAEFALPVWVPPLPATHDAKHAIFRAAAKLDTDERQAFFFSLITLANKVAMADGVALGDLETLPNTIEKIATLASLGLEFVATEHGIDLATAVRRANLERLFRVGANLDRTRAEDGRVSYSETLEKSIEEAESQEADRLKQQE
;
A
#
# COMPACT_ATOMS: atom_id res chain seq x y z
N MET A 1 -6.02 -24.40 -36.05
CA MET A 1 -5.28 -23.33 -35.35
C MET A 1 -5.59 -23.51 -33.87
N SER A 2 -4.68 -24.16 -33.14
CA SER A 2 -4.88 -24.49 -31.73
C SER A 2 -4.97 -23.21 -30.91
N SER A 3 -6.07 -23.07 -30.16
CA SER A 3 -6.19 -22.12 -29.05
C SER A 3 -4.96 -22.28 -28.15
N PRO A 4 -4.26 -21.21 -27.74
CA PRO A 4 -3.23 -21.34 -26.72
C PRO A 4 -3.94 -21.83 -25.45
N LEU A 5 -3.72 -23.10 -25.13
CA LEU A 5 -4.22 -23.73 -23.93
C LEU A 5 -3.70 -22.93 -22.74
N ARG A 6 -4.59 -22.63 -21.79
CA ARG A 6 -4.24 -22.11 -20.47
C ARG A 6 -3.12 -22.96 -19.88
N GLU A 7 -1.88 -22.52 -19.95
CA GLU A 7 -0.86 -23.04 -19.05
C GLU A 7 -1.33 -22.68 -17.64
N VAL A 8 -1.75 -23.70 -16.90
CA VAL A 8 -2.05 -23.54 -15.48
C VAL A 8 -0.74 -23.10 -14.84
N SER A 9 -0.71 -21.91 -14.25
CA SER A 9 0.51 -21.37 -13.62
C SER A 9 1.13 -22.44 -12.70
N ARG A 10 2.46 -22.54 -12.71
CA ARG A 10 3.21 -23.53 -11.94
C ARG A 10 2.79 -23.53 -10.47
N SER A 11 2.52 -22.35 -9.91
CA SER A 11 1.98 -22.15 -8.55
C SER A 11 0.67 -22.90 -8.32
N LYS A 12 -0.30 -22.81 -9.25
CA LYS A 12 -1.57 -23.54 -9.16
C LYS A 12 -1.37 -25.05 -9.25
N GLN A 13 -0.45 -25.52 -10.09
CA GLN A 13 -0.16 -26.95 -10.22
C GLN A 13 0.40 -27.52 -8.92
N ILE A 14 1.35 -26.82 -8.29
CA ILE A 14 1.96 -27.23 -7.01
C ILE A 14 0.91 -27.24 -5.89
N LEU A 15 0.08 -26.21 -5.78
CA LEU A 15 -0.98 -26.17 -4.76
C LEU A 15 -2.05 -27.25 -4.97
N VAL A 16 -2.35 -27.63 -6.23
CA VAL A 16 -3.25 -28.76 -6.53
C VAL A 16 -2.59 -30.09 -6.16
N LEU A 17 -1.30 -30.25 -6.43
CA LEU A 17 -0.53 -31.44 -6.03
C LEU A 17 -0.50 -31.58 -4.50
N ALA A 18 -0.25 -30.49 -3.77
CA ALA A 18 -0.19 -30.47 -2.31
C ALA A 18 -1.49 -30.95 -1.63
N ARG A 19 -2.65 -30.75 -2.27
CA ARG A 19 -3.94 -31.28 -1.77
C ARG A 19 -4.04 -32.80 -1.82
N LYS A 20 -3.30 -33.45 -2.73
CA LYS A 20 -3.30 -34.91 -2.91
C LYS A 20 -2.10 -35.56 -2.22
N ASP A 21 -0.94 -34.94 -2.35
CA ASP A 21 0.34 -35.43 -1.83
C ASP A 21 1.24 -34.24 -1.49
N LYS A 22 1.25 -33.85 -0.20
CA LYS A 22 2.11 -32.78 0.32
C LYS A 22 3.59 -33.08 0.13
N ARG A 23 4.02 -34.35 0.24
CA ARG A 23 5.44 -34.74 0.12
C ARG A 23 5.90 -34.61 -1.33
N ALA A 24 5.07 -35.01 -2.28
CA ALA A 24 5.38 -34.82 -3.70
C ALA A 24 5.46 -33.32 -4.06
N ALA A 25 4.59 -32.48 -3.51
CA ALA A 25 4.65 -31.03 -3.71
C ALA A 25 5.93 -30.41 -3.14
N ALA A 26 6.29 -30.74 -1.89
CA ALA A 26 7.54 -30.28 -1.28
C ALA A 26 8.78 -30.75 -2.07
N THR A 27 8.77 -32.00 -2.56
CA THR A 27 9.85 -32.53 -3.43
C THR A 27 9.96 -31.74 -4.73
N ALA A 28 8.82 -31.39 -5.35
CA ALA A 28 8.82 -30.59 -6.57
C ALA A 28 9.37 -29.18 -6.35
N LEU A 29 9.09 -28.57 -5.20
CA LEU A 29 9.64 -27.28 -4.80
C LEU A 29 11.15 -27.36 -4.53
N LYS A 30 11.63 -28.43 -3.89
CA LYS A 30 13.06 -28.63 -3.60
C LYS A 30 13.95 -28.70 -4.84
N HIS A 31 13.39 -29.04 -5.99
CA HIS A 31 14.13 -29.07 -7.26
C HIS A 31 14.27 -27.70 -7.94
N LEU A 32 13.65 -26.67 -7.39
CA LEU A 32 13.77 -25.28 -7.85
C LEU A 32 15.01 -24.61 -7.29
N SER A 33 15.61 -23.70 -8.06
CA SER A 33 16.55 -22.73 -7.49
C SER A 33 15.85 -21.81 -6.49
N LEU A 34 16.63 -21.14 -5.64
CA LEU A 34 16.09 -20.21 -4.67
C LEU A 34 15.29 -19.07 -5.34
N ASP A 35 15.84 -18.49 -6.41
CA ASP A 35 15.17 -17.45 -7.20
C ASP A 35 13.84 -17.95 -7.81
N GLU A 36 13.80 -19.20 -8.29
CA GLU A 36 12.56 -19.79 -8.79
C GLU A 36 11.52 -20.02 -7.69
N GLN A 37 11.95 -20.32 -6.46
CA GLN A 37 11.04 -20.45 -5.31
C GLN A 37 10.46 -19.09 -4.92
N VAL A 38 11.30 -18.05 -4.82
CA VAL A 38 10.86 -16.67 -4.57
C VAL A 38 9.87 -16.21 -5.63
N ALA A 39 10.20 -16.43 -6.91
CA ALA A 39 9.33 -16.11 -8.03
C ALA A 39 7.98 -16.81 -7.93
N LEU A 40 7.98 -18.11 -7.62
CA LEU A 40 6.77 -18.90 -7.48
C LEU A 40 5.89 -18.42 -6.31
N VAL A 41 6.50 -18.06 -5.17
CA VAL A 41 5.78 -17.49 -4.02
C VAL A 41 5.14 -16.16 -4.42
N CYS A 42 5.89 -15.26 -5.05
CA CYS A 42 5.36 -13.97 -5.48
C CYS A 42 4.24 -14.14 -6.52
N GLU A 43 4.40 -15.01 -7.51
CA GLU A 43 3.35 -15.35 -8.50
C GLU A 43 2.08 -15.98 -7.89
N THR A 44 2.17 -16.53 -6.68
CA THR A 44 1.04 -17.10 -5.98
C THR A 44 0.12 -16.00 -5.47
N SER A 45 -1.19 -16.15 -5.66
CA SER A 45 -2.20 -15.24 -5.11
C SER A 45 -1.98 -15.02 -3.61
N LEU A 46 -2.08 -13.78 -3.13
CA LEU A 46 -1.84 -13.37 -1.75
C LEU A 46 -2.46 -14.33 -0.72
N GLN A 47 -3.73 -14.71 -0.89
CA GLN A 47 -4.46 -15.60 0.03
C GLN A 47 -3.92 -17.04 0.11
N ARG A 48 -2.95 -17.40 -0.74
CA ARG A 48 -2.34 -18.74 -0.80
C ARG A 48 -0.83 -18.71 -0.60
N ARG A 49 -0.22 -17.53 -0.38
CA ARG A 49 1.23 -17.41 -0.23
C ARG A 49 1.75 -18.10 1.03
N SER A 50 1.07 -17.94 2.18
CA SER A 50 1.42 -18.71 3.39
C SER A 50 1.41 -20.21 3.13
N ALA A 51 0.35 -20.71 2.48
CA ALA A 51 0.26 -22.12 2.13
C ALA A 51 1.33 -22.59 1.13
N MET A 52 1.89 -21.69 0.31
CA MET A 52 3.04 -22.00 -0.55
C MET A 52 4.34 -22.02 0.27
N LEU A 53 4.54 -21.04 1.15
CA LEU A 53 5.70 -20.95 2.04
C LEU A 53 5.79 -22.17 2.97
N GLU A 54 4.66 -22.63 3.53
CA GLU A 54 4.57 -23.84 4.37
C GLU A 54 4.94 -25.14 3.64
N LEU A 55 4.98 -25.14 2.30
CA LEU A 55 5.39 -26.31 1.51
C LEU A 55 6.89 -26.34 1.20
N LEU A 56 7.60 -25.23 1.44
CA LEU A 56 9.04 -25.14 1.23
C LEU A 56 9.78 -25.96 2.29
N ASP A 57 10.91 -26.55 1.90
CA ASP A 57 11.79 -27.30 2.82
C ASP A 57 12.56 -26.35 3.75
N GLN A 58 12.90 -25.16 3.23
CA GLN A 58 13.70 -24.12 3.91
C GLN A 58 13.07 -22.74 3.66
N PRO A 59 11.88 -22.44 4.21
CA PRO A 59 11.24 -21.13 4.05
C PRO A 59 12.12 -19.98 4.57
N GLU A 60 12.99 -20.23 5.54
CA GLU A 60 13.95 -19.27 6.10
C GLU A 60 14.97 -18.74 5.09
N ASP A 61 15.25 -19.49 4.01
CA ASP A 61 16.13 -19.03 2.93
C ASP A 61 15.36 -18.22 1.87
N VAL A 62 14.04 -18.42 1.77
CA VAL A 62 13.17 -17.79 0.75
C VAL A 62 12.56 -16.49 1.26
N ILE A 63 12.07 -16.47 2.49
CA ILE A 63 11.39 -15.31 3.09
C ILE A 63 12.24 -14.03 3.01
N PRO A 64 13.54 -14.04 3.36
CA PRO A 64 14.39 -12.84 3.26
C PRO A 64 14.52 -12.25 1.86
N LEU A 65 14.23 -13.02 0.81
CA LEU A 65 14.36 -12.61 -0.59
C LEU A 65 13.04 -12.17 -1.22
N ILE A 66 11.92 -12.28 -0.49
CA ILE A 66 10.63 -11.74 -0.94
C ILE A 66 10.73 -10.21 -0.93
N PRO A 67 10.26 -9.50 -1.99
CA PRO A 67 10.21 -8.05 -1.98
C PRO A 67 9.45 -7.51 -0.76
N GLU A 68 9.92 -6.40 -0.19
CA GLU A 68 9.43 -5.90 1.10
C GLU A 68 7.92 -5.65 1.12
N ALA A 69 7.39 -5.00 0.08
CA ALA A 69 5.95 -4.77 -0.05
C ALA A 69 5.16 -6.08 -0.20
N GLU A 70 5.71 -7.06 -0.93
CA GLU A 70 5.07 -8.36 -1.13
C GLU A 70 5.02 -9.17 0.17
N LEU A 71 6.03 -9.05 1.05
CA LEU A 71 5.98 -9.65 2.38
C LEU A 71 4.88 -9.00 3.22
N CYS A 72 4.81 -7.67 3.27
CA CYS A 72 3.77 -6.95 3.99
C CYS A 72 2.36 -7.41 3.56
N PHE A 73 2.10 -7.43 2.24
CA PHE A 73 0.81 -7.91 1.73
C PHE A 73 0.55 -9.39 2.02
N THR A 74 1.60 -10.21 2.07
CA THR A 74 1.47 -11.63 2.44
C THR A 74 1.00 -11.74 3.89
N ILE A 75 1.63 -11.02 4.83
CA ILE A 75 1.21 -10.99 6.25
C ILE A 75 -0.22 -10.48 6.38
N LYS A 76 -0.56 -9.38 5.69
CA LYS A 76 -1.91 -8.81 5.70
C LYS A 76 -2.97 -9.76 5.17
N ALA A 77 -2.65 -10.56 4.15
CA ALA A 77 -3.56 -11.54 3.58
C ALA A 77 -3.81 -12.77 4.47
N VAL A 78 -2.82 -13.15 5.27
CA VAL A 78 -2.97 -14.20 6.30
C VAL A 78 -3.73 -13.65 7.51
N GLY A 79 -3.48 -12.39 7.86
CA GLY A 79 -3.84 -11.77 9.13
C GLY A 79 -2.58 -11.58 9.96
N ILE A 80 -2.40 -10.37 10.51
CA ILE A 80 -1.15 -9.99 11.21
C ILE A 80 -0.82 -10.98 12.33
N THR A 81 -1.81 -11.34 13.16
CA THR A 81 -1.65 -12.28 14.28
C THR A 81 -1.20 -13.68 13.87
N ASP A 82 -1.57 -14.12 12.67
CA ASP A 82 -1.24 -15.45 12.15
C ASP A 82 0.07 -15.45 11.33
N GLY A 83 0.67 -14.28 11.11
CA GLY A 83 1.87 -14.08 10.32
C GLY A 83 3.19 -14.11 11.09
N SER A 84 3.17 -14.30 12.42
CA SER A 84 4.37 -14.22 13.27
C SER A 84 5.51 -15.14 12.84
N TRP A 85 5.22 -16.37 12.41
CA TRP A 85 6.23 -17.33 11.94
C TRP A 85 6.93 -16.88 10.65
N ILE A 86 6.28 -16.08 9.82
CA ILE A 86 6.90 -15.50 8.61
C ILE A 86 7.83 -14.36 9.04
N LEU A 87 7.40 -13.54 10.00
CA LEU A 87 8.18 -12.42 10.53
C LEU A 87 9.45 -12.88 11.27
N GLU A 88 9.44 -14.08 11.85
CA GLU A 88 10.63 -14.71 12.46
C GLU A 88 11.82 -14.76 11.50
N HIS A 89 11.56 -14.92 10.20
CA HIS A 89 12.55 -14.99 9.14
C HIS A 89 12.67 -13.70 8.31
N ALA A 90 11.91 -12.65 8.64
CA ALA A 90 11.94 -11.40 7.88
C ALA A 90 13.21 -10.58 8.15
N THR A 91 13.70 -9.91 7.10
CA THR A 91 14.80 -8.94 7.20
C THR A 91 14.36 -7.65 7.85
N GLU A 92 15.32 -6.86 8.32
CA GLU A 92 15.06 -5.51 8.85
C GLU A 92 14.32 -4.62 7.85
N SER A 93 14.69 -4.62 6.56
CA SER A 93 14.00 -3.82 5.53
C SER A 93 12.54 -4.25 5.35
N GLN A 94 12.27 -5.55 5.44
CA GLN A 94 10.92 -6.09 5.36
C GLN A 94 10.06 -5.69 6.57
N LEU A 95 10.61 -5.72 7.79
CA LEU A 95 9.91 -5.27 9.00
C LEU A 95 9.57 -3.78 8.93
N VAL A 96 10.53 -2.96 8.48
CA VAL A 96 10.34 -1.52 8.28
C VAL A 96 9.26 -1.24 7.23
N ALA A 97 9.27 -1.97 6.10
CA ALA A 97 8.25 -1.80 5.08
C ALA A 97 6.84 -2.19 5.54
N CYS A 98 6.72 -3.19 6.43
CA CYS A 98 5.43 -3.52 7.06
C CYS A 98 4.88 -2.31 7.83
N ALA A 99 5.72 -1.67 8.65
CA ALA A 99 5.34 -0.46 9.37
C ALA A 99 5.05 0.71 8.41
N ASP A 100 5.89 0.97 7.41
CA ASP A 100 5.73 2.10 6.47
C ASP A 100 4.45 1.99 5.63
N LEU A 101 4.07 0.78 5.21
CA LEU A 101 2.91 0.59 4.34
C LEU A 101 1.58 0.60 5.11
N ASP A 102 1.55 0.08 6.34
CA ASP A 102 0.29 -0.27 7.01
C ASP A 102 0.07 0.42 8.37
N ALA A 103 1.09 1.04 8.97
CA ALA A 103 0.97 1.73 10.26
C ALA A 103 0.66 3.23 10.13
N TRP A 104 0.09 3.66 9.00
CA TRP A 104 -0.11 5.08 8.65
C TRP A 104 -1.49 5.36 8.06
N GLN A 105 -2.01 6.55 8.34
CA GLN A 105 -3.17 7.13 7.68
C GLN A 105 -2.75 8.40 6.93
N GLY A 106 -2.48 8.27 5.63
CA GLY A 106 -1.91 9.34 4.82
C GLY A 106 -0.49 9.70 5.27
N ILE A 107 -0.32 10.89 5.87
CA ILE A 107 0.96 11.41 6.35
C ILE A 107 1.15 11.34 7.87
N VAL A 108 0.17 10.80 8.59
CA VAL A 108 0.21 10.70 10.07
C VAL A 108 0.28 9.23 10.48
N PRO A 109 1.11 8.86 11.46
CA PRO A 109 1.09 7.50 12.02
C PRO A 109 -0.28 7.13 12.57
N ASN A 110 -0.72 5.90 12.33
CA ASN A 110 -1.89 5.34 12.98
C ASN A 110 -1.41 4.48 14.16
N ILE A 111 -1.63 4.96 15.39
CA ILE A 111 -1.10 4.34 16.61
C ILE A 111 -1.66 2.93 16.85
N ASP A 112 -2.91 2.65 16.48
CA ASP A 112 -3.50 1.32 16.67
C ASP A 112 -2.94 0.29 15.68
N SER A 113 -2.81 0.69 14.40
CA SER A 113 -2.12 -0.13 13.41
C SER A 113 -0.64 -0.33 13.78
N MET A 114 0.03 0.72 14.27
CA MET A 114 1.41 0.63 14.75
C MET A 114 1.51 -0.37 15.90
N GLY A 115 0.67 -0.24 16.92
CA GLY A 115 0.65 -1.16 18.06
C GLY A 115 0.48 -2.62 17.63
N SER A 116 -0.41 -2.88 16.66
CA SER A 116 -0.60 -4.23 16.10
C SER A 116 0.68 -4.80 15.48
N TRP A 117 1.48 -3.97 14.78
CA TRP A 117 2.76 -4.37 14.22
C TRP A 117 3.84 -4.58 15.30
N LEU A 118 3.93 -3.68 16.28
CA LEU A 118 4.90 -3.79 17.37
C LEU A 118 4.65 -5.02 18.25
N GLU A 119 3.37 -5.32 18.54
CA GLU A 119 2.95 -6.50 19.28
C GLU A 119 3.31 -7.78 18.51
N ILE A 120 3.01 -7.87 17.21
CA ILE A 120 3.34 -9.09 16.46
C ILE A 120 4.85 -9.31 16.30
N PHE A 121 5.67 -8.25 16.22
CA PHE A 121 7.13 -8.42 16.24
C PHE A 121 7.61 -9.01 17.58
N ALA A 122 6.98 -8.65 18.69
CA ALA A 122 7.27 -9.21 20.00
C ALA A 122 6.80 -10.67 20.15
N GLU A 123 5.70 -11.04 19.48
CA GLU A 123 5.19 -12.42 19.42
C GLU A 123 6.00 -13.32 18.49
N ALA A 124 6.55 -12.77 17.40
CA ALA A 124 7.42 -13.46 16.44
C ALA A 124 8.81 -13.83 17.01
N GLY A 125 9.10 -13.46 18.27
CA GLY A 125 10.31 -13.86 18.99
C GLY A 125 11.16 -12.68 19.43
N GLU A 126 12.05 -12.94 20.40
CA GLU A 126 12.93 -11.90 20.97
C GLU A 126 13.92 -11.34 19.93
N GLU A 127 14.45 -12.19 19.05
CA GLU A 127 15.36 -11.73 18.00
C GLU A 127 14.64 -10.83 16.98
N THR A 128 13.43 -11.22 16.57
CA THR A 128 12.58 -10.42 15.67
C THR A 128 12.23 -9.08 16.29
N LEU A 129 11.86 -9.06 17.57
CA LEU A 129 11.62 -7.84 18.32
C LEU A 129 12.84 -6.92 18.31
N LEU A 130 14.04 -7.46 18.54
CA LEU A 130 15.26 -6.64 18.54
C LEU A 130 15.59 -6.10 17.16
N ARG A 131 15.48 -6.92 16.10
CA ARG A 131 15.64 -6.45 14.71
C ARG A 131 14.65 -5.34 14.40
N ALA A 132 13.37 -5.49 14.77
CA ALA A 132 12.34 -4.47 14.60
C ALA A 132 12.66 -3.20 15.40
N ALA A 133 13.05 -3.33 16.67
CA ALA A 133 13.34 -2.20 17.54
C ALA A 133 14.60 -1.42 17.14
N HIS A 134 15.54 -2.07 16.44
CA HIS A 134 16.72 -1.43 15.86
C HIS A 134 16.47 -0.77 14.51
N SER A 135 15.61 -1.36 13.67
CA SER A 135 15.44 -0.94 12.28
C SER A 135 14.28 0.03 12.07
N ILE A 136 13.19 -0.11 12.83
CA ILE A 136 12.06 0.81 12.79
C ILE A 136 12.46 2.12 13.46
N ASP A 137 12.00 3.23 12.87
CA ASP A 137 12.24 4.58 13.37
C ASP A 137 11.93 4.68 14.88
N THR A 138 12.88 5.21 15.64
CA THR A 138 12.74 5.37 17.10
C THR A 138 11.52 6.24 17.42
N GLU A 139 11.22 7.20 16.55
CA GLU A 139 10.06 8.09 16.65
C GLU A 139 8.74 7.32 16.72
N LEU A 140 8.59 6.23 15.96
CA LEU A 140 7.36 5.43 15.95
C LEU A 140 7.17 4.65 17.24
N TRP A 141 8.26 4.09 17.78
CA TRP A 141 8.25 3.44 19.10
C TRP A 141 7.92 4.45 20.20
N VAL A 142 8.51 5.64 20.16
CA VAL A 142 8.27 6.68 21.16
C VAL A 142 6.83 7.19 21.06
N LEU A 143 6.28 7.43 19.87
CA LEU A 143 4.87 7.81 19.68
C LEU A 143 3.92 6.75 20.25
N TYR A 144 4.20 5.46 19.98
CA TYR A 144 3.42 4.36 20.54
C TYR A 144 3.48 4.34 22.08
N LEU A 145 4.67 4.44 22.67
CA LEU A 145 4.82 4.46 24.13
C LEU A 145 4.13 5.69 24.74
N ARG A 146 4.29 6.88 24.16
CA ARG A 146 3.66 8.12 24.66
C ARG A 146 2.14 8.08 24.59
N ASP A 147 1.57 7.36 23.64
CA ASP A 147 0.11 7.17 23.59
C ASP A 147 -0.38 6.29 24.75
N ARG A 148 0.40 5.28 25.15
CA ARG A 148 -0.03 4.23 26.09
C ARG A 148 0.42 4.43 27.54
N ILE A 149 1.55 5.06 27.76
CA ILE A 149 2.14 5.26 29.09
C ILE A 149 2.54 6.71 29.34
N LEU A 150 2.50 7.09 30.61
CA LEU A 150 3.17 8.28 31.12
C LEU A 150 4.47 7.83 31.75
N VAL A 151 5.58 8.44 31.35
CA VAL A 151 6.90 8.25 31.95
C VAL A 151 7.18 9.44 32.86
N GLU A 152 7.95 9.21 33.92
CA GLU A 152 8.52 10.25 34.77
C GLU A 152 9.96 9.86 35.10
N LEU A 153 10.92 10.73 34.83
CA LEU A 153 12.30 10.54 35.26
C LEU A 153 12.47 11.00 36.72
N LYS A 154 12.96 10.11 37.59
CA LYS A 154 13.30 10.44 38.97
C LYS A 154 14.28 11.63 39.01
N PRO A 155 13.94 12.76 39.66
CA PRO A 155 14.85 13.89 39.77
C PRO A 155 16.04 13.57 40.66
N ASN A 156 17.25 13.97 40.24
CA ASN A 156 18.48 13.75 41.03
C ASN A 156 18.49 14.57 42.33
N ASP A 157 17.91 15.78 42.33
CA ASP A 157 18.01 16.75 43.44
C ASP A 157 16.68 16.92 44.19
N ASN A 158 15.90 15.84 44.33
CA ASN A 158 14.65 15.88 45.11
C ASN A 158 14.50 14.63 45.98
N GLU A 159 15.01 14.71 47.22
CA GLU A 159 14.90 13.63 48.22
C GLU A 159 13.46 13.35 48.67
N SER A 160 12.56 14.33 48.49
CA SER A 160 11.13 14.19 48.84
C SER A 160 10.27 13.62 47.70
N TRP A 161 10.86 13.43 46.52
CA TRP A 161 10.15 12.86 45.39
C TRP A 161 9.73 11.42 45.69
N GLN A 162 8.50 11.09 45.31
CA GLN A 162 7.95 9.75 45.41
C GLN A 162 7.47 9.33 44.03
N PRO A 163 7.57 8.03 43.68
CA PRO A 163 7.06 7.56 42.42
C PRO A 163 5.55 7.75 42.31
N PRO A 164 5.03 7.92 41.09
CA PRO A 164 3.59 7.99 40.87
C PRO A 164 2.90 6.74 41.42
N ALA A 165 1.66 6.90 41.89
CA ALA A 165 0.90 5.79 42.46
C ALA A 165 0.71 4.68 41.41
N GLY A 166 1.11 3.45 41.74
CA GLY A 166 1.07 2.33 40.80
C GLY A 166 2.18 2.36 39.73
N GLY A 167 3.14 3.28 39.83
CA GLY A 167 4.28 3.40 38.94
C GLY A 167 5.16 2.15 38.96
N GLN A 168 5.47 1.65 37.77
CA GLN A 168 6.43 0.56 37.56
C GLN A 168 7.78 1.13 37.13
N THR A 169 8.86 0.40 37.40
CA THR A 169 10.22 0.79 36.98
C THR A 169 11.06 -0.47 36.76
N LEU A 170 11.96 -0.41 35.78
CA LEU A 170 12.92 -1.49 35.48
C LEU A 170 14.34 -1.16 35.95
N ASP A 171 14.68 0.13 36.07
CA ASP A 171 16.02 0.64 36.35
C ASP A 171 16.10 1.50 37.62
N GLY A 172 14.95 1.79 38.25
CA GLY A 172 14.85 2.67 39.41
C GLY A 172 15.00 4.16 39.11
N GLN A 173 15.10 4.55 37.83
CA GLN A 173 15.22 5.92 37.35
C GLN A 173 13.96 6.36 36.61
N PHE A 174 13.53 5.61 35.59
CA PHE A 174 12.29 5.89 34.88
C PHE A 174 11.14 5.14 35.53
N TYR A 175 10.10 5.87 35.89
CA TYR A 175 8.86 5.32 36.39
C TYR A 175 7.80 5.52 35.34
N PHE A 176 6.94 4.52 35.13
CA PHE A 176 5.87 4.63 34.16
C PHE A 176 4.54 4.08 34.68
N THR A 177 3.46 4.69 34.21
CA THR A 177 2.07 4.32 34.53
C THR A 177 1.25 4.27 33.25
N ALA A 178 0.11 3.59 33.29
CA ALA A 178 -0.86 3.62 32.20
C ALA A 178 -1.34 5.06 31.96
N ARG A 179 -1.40 5.50 30.70
CA ARG A 179 -1.91 6.83 30.37
C ARG A 179 -3.43 6.91 30.54
N ARG A 180 -4.13 5.83 30.20
CA ARG A 180 -5.58 5.64 30.35
C ARG A 180 -5.83 4.32 31.08
N ASP A 181 -6.95 4.23 31.80
CA ASP A 181 -7.34 3.00 32.53
C ASP A 181 -7.48 1.76 31.62
N SER A 182 -7.72 1.97 30.33
CA SER A 182 -7.82 0.90 29.32
C SER A 182 -6.48 0.42 28.78
N ASP A 183 -5.38 1.13 29.03
CA ASP A 183 -4.07 0.78 28.48
C ASP A 183 -3.45 -0.40 29.25
N ASP A 184 -3.03 -1.44 28.53
CA ASP A 184 -2.38 -2.61 29.12
C ASP A 184 -0.90 -2.31 29.43
N VAL A 185 -0.67 -1.66 30.57
CA VAL A 185 0.68 -1.34 31.05
C VAL A 185 1.51 -2.60 31.33
N ALA A 186 0.89 -3.77 31.56
CA ALA A 186 1.62 -5.01 31.81
C ALA A 186 2.24 -5.56 30.52
N ALA A 187 1.53 -5.45 29.39
CA ALA A 187 2.08 -5.77 28.08
C ALA A 187 3.26 -4.85 27.72
N ILE A 188 3.11 -3.53 27.96
CA ILE A 188 4.19 -2.56 27.74
C ILE A 188 5.39 -2.84 28.67
N ALA A 189 5.16 -3.16 29.93
CA ALA A 189 6.23 -3.50 30.87
C ALA A 189 7.01 -4.76 30.43
N GLN A 190 6.32 -5.78 29.89
CA GLN A 190 6.97 -6.98 29.34
C GLN A 190 7.81 -6.67 28.11
N LEU A 191 7.29 -5.86 27.19
CA LEU A 191 8.03 -5.37 26.02
C LEU A 191 9.30 -4.60 26.44
N LEU A 192 9.15 -3.62 27.33
CA LEU A 192 10.27 -2.81 27.83
C LEU A 192 11.29 -3.67 28.61
N ALA A 193 10.85 -4.69 29.35
CA ALA A 193 11.74 -5.59 30.07
C ALA A 193 12.60 -6.43 29.10
N LYS A 194 12.04 -6.91 27.99
CA LYS A 194 12.81 -7.60 26.94
C LYS A 194 13.89 -6.68 26.37
N LEU A 195 13.51 -5.45 25.99
CA LEU A 195 14.45 -4.47 25.45
C LEU A 195 15.52 -4.08 26.48
N PHE A 196 15.16 -3.90 27.75
CA PHE A 196 16.10 -3.57 28.83
C PHE A 196 17.21 -4.63 28.99
N VAL A 197 16.83 -5.92 28.92
CA VAL A 197 17.78 -7.03 29.06
C VAL A 197 18.67 -7.17 27.83
N ALA A 198 18.09 -7.04 26.64
CA ALA A 198 18.79 -7.28 25.38
C ALA A 198 19.62 -6.08 24.90
N ASP A 199 19.09 -4.86 24.98
CA ASP A 199 19.79 -3.62 24.69
C ASP A 199 19.30 -2.46 25.59
N TYR A 200 20.03 -2.27 26.69
CA TYR A 200 19.79 -1.18 27.63
C TYR A 200 19.81 0.21 26.99
N TRP A 201 20.67 0.47 26.01
CA TRP A 201 20.78 1.81 25.40
C TRP A 201 19.61 2.11 24.48
N LEU A 202 19.08 1.10 23.80
CA LEU A 202 17.84 1.23 23.05
C LEU A 202 16.67 1.54 24.00
N TYR A 203 16.50 0.72 25.06
CA TYR A 203 15.49 0.98 26.09
C TYR A 203 15.63 2.39 26.67
N PHE A 204 16.84 2.81 27.07
CA PHE A 204 17.08 4.12 27.66
C PHE A 204 16.69 5.26 26.70
N ARG A 205 17.02 5.15 25.41
CA ARG A 205 16.61 6.13 24.39
C ARG A 205 15.09 6.21 24.24
N LEU A 206 14.39 5.07 24.25
CA LEU A 206 12.94 5.04 24.19
C LEU A 206 12.31 5.70 25.42
N MET A 207 12.82 5.45 26.63
CA MET A 207 12.29 6.07 27.84
C MET A 207 12.57 7.58 27.89
N GLN A 208 13.76 8.03 27.48
CA GLN A 208 14.08 9.45 27.33
C GLN A 208 13.16 10.12 26.31
N GLY A 209 12.99 9.52 25.14
CA GLY A 209 12.12 10.05 24.10
C GLY A 209 10.66 10.14 24.57
N THR A 210 10.20 9.11 25.27
CA THR A 210 8.83 9.07 25.79
C THR A 210 8.57 10.17 26.80
N GLU A 211 9.54 10.51 27.64
CA GLU A 211 9.42 11.61 28.61
C GLU A 211 9.53 13.00 27.95
N TRP A 212 10.54 13.22 27.11
CA TRP A 212 10.98 14.58 26.77
C TRP A 212 10.60 15.07 25.38
N GLU A 213 10.34 14.18 24.42
CA GLU A 213 10.09 14.58 23.03
C GLU A 213 8.67 15.11 22.82
N MET A 214 8.47 15.87 21.73
CA MET A 214 7.17 16.39 21.35
C MET A 214 6.57 15.58 20.19
N ASP A 215 5.28 15.25 20.29
CA ASP A 215 4.60 14.39 19.31
C ASP A 215 4.75 14.91 17.88
N SER A 216 4.63 16.23 17.67
CA SER A 216 4.76 16.83 16.33
C SER A 216 6.16 16.70 15.74
N ASP A 217 7.21 16.74 16.56
CA ASP A 217 8.59 16.61 16.08
C ASP A 217 8.86 15.16 15.69
N LEU A 218 8.38 14.21 16.51
CA LEU A 218 8.46 12.77 16.23
C LEU A 218 7.69 12.42 14.95
N GLU A 219 6.46 12.91 14.80
CA GLU A 219 5.64 12.70 13.60
C GLU A 219 6.32 13.23 12.34
N GLU A 220 6.91 14.44 12.40
CA GLU A 220 7.58 15.05 11.27
C GLU A 220 8.82 14.25 10.84
N TRP A 221 9.64 13.80 11.79
CA TRP A 221 10.81 12.97 11.50
C TRP A 221 10.42 11.60 10.95
N ALA A 222 9.48 10.90 11.60
CA ALA A 222 8.97 9.62 11.10
C ALA A 222 8.43 9.76 9.67
N MET A 223 7.70 10.84 9.37
CA MET A 223 7.14 11.09 8.05
C MET A 223 8.25 11.30 6.99
N ARG A 224 9.33 12.01 7.33
CA ARG A 224 10.49 12.20 6.44
C ARG A 224 11.19 10.88 6.13
N TRP A 225 11.48 10.07 7.15
CA TRP A 225 12.15 8.78 6.98
C TRP A 225 11.32 7.83 6.14
N ARG A 226 10.04 7.68 6.47
CA ARG A 226 9.08 6.92 5.69
C ARG A 226 8.99 7.38 4.24
N SER A 227 8.92 8.70 4.00
CA SER A 227 8.80 9.22 2.63
C SER A 227 9.98 8.80 1.76
N GLY A 228 11.20 8.82 2.29
CA GLY A 228 12.38 8.35 1.56
C GLY A 228 12.31 6.85 1.23
N ARG A 229 11.99 6.00 2.22
CA ARG A 229 11.89 4.55 2.01
C ARG A 229 10.74 4.15 1.08
N LEU A 230 9.61 4.86 1.15
CA LEU A 230 8.51 4.67 0.21
C LEU A 230 8.94 4.98 -1.23
N GLN A 231 9.76 6.01 -1.46
CA GLN A 231 10.30 6.30 -2.79
C GLN A 231 11.18 5.16 -3.31
N ASP A 232 12.00 4.55 -2.45
CA ASP A 232 12.81 3.38 -2.80
C ASP A 232 11.94 2.17 -3.17
N LEU A 233 10.75 2.04 -2.56
CA LEU A 233 9.73 1.05 -2.90
C LEU A 233 8.89 1.42 -4.14
N GLY A 234 9.18 2.55 -4.80
CA GLY A 234 8.48 3.00 -6.00
C GLY A 234 7.18 3.77 -5.73
N PHE A 235 6.99 4.30 -4.52
CA PHE A 235 5.91 5.23 -4.17
C PHE A 235 6.43 6.67 -4.18
N PRO A 236 6.01 7.52 -5.13
CA PRO A 236 6.49 8.90 -5.20
C PRO A 236 5.97 9.74 -4.03
N THR A 237 6.58 10.92 -3.83
CA THR A 237 6.05 11.91 -2.88
C THR A 237 4.61 12.29 -3.22
N TRP A 238 3.84 12.72 -2.22
CA TRP A 238 2.46 13.14 -2.43
C TRP A 238 2.34 14.30 -3.44
N ASP A 239 3.25 15.29 -3.38
CA ASP A 239 3.28 16.41 -4.31
C ASP A 239 3.52 15.96 -5.76
N ASP A 240 4.46 15.04 -5.97
CA ASP A 240 4.73 14.48 -7.30
C ASP A 240 3.58 13.60 -7.80
N ALA A 241 2.96 12.86 -6.89
CA ALA A 241 1.81 12.02 -7.16
C ALA A 241 0.61 12.85 -7.64
N MET A 242 0.30 13.95 -6.96
CA MET A 242 -0.85 14.80 -7.26
C MET A 242 -0.82 15.41 -8.67
N ARG A 243 0.37 15.49 -9.30
CA ARG A 243 0.54 16.01 -10.67
C ARG A 243 -0.25 15.23 -11.73
N ILE A 244 -0.59 13.96 -11.48
CA ILE A 244 -1.41 13.15 -12.39
C ILE A 244 -2.83 13.69 -12.54
N TYR A 245 -3.34 14.39 -11.52
CA TYR A 245 -4.65 15.06 -11.53
C TYR A 245 -4.57 16.51 -11.97
N GLY A 246 -3.37 17.01 -12.27
CA GLY A 246 -3.16 18.38 -12.69
C GLY A 246 -4.06 18.77 -13.86
N PHE A 247 -4.62 19.98 -13.80
CA PHE A 247 -5.47 20.49 -14.87
C PHE A 247 -4.76 20.43 -16.23
N LEU A 248 -5.52 20.06 -17.26
CA LEU A 248 -5.06 20.05 -18.64
C LEU A 248 -6.04 20.81 -19.53
N ARG A 249 -5.52 21.84 -20.19
CA ARG A 249 -6.27 22.68 -21.11
C ARG A 249 -6.88 21.85 -22.25
N PRO A 250 -8.10 22.16 -22.74
CA PRO A 250 -8.75 21.39 -23.80
C PRO A 250 -7.90 21.20 -25.06
N ASP A 251 -7.24 22.26 -25.53
CA ASP A 251 -6.37 22.23 -26.71
C ASP A 251 -5.14 21.32 -26.54
N LYS A 252 -4.79 21.00 -25.30
CA LYS A 252 -3.67 20.11 -24.96
C LYS A 252 -4.12 18.67 -24.77
N ARG A 253 -5.41 18.35 -24.69
CA ARG A 253 -5.88 16.98 -24.38
C ARG A 253 -5.54 15.97 -25.47
N ALA A 254 -5.59 16.40 -26.74
CA ALA A 254 -5.33 15.54 -27.89
C ALA A 254 -3.84 15.46 -28.28
N GLU A 255 -2.93 16.17 -27.60
CA GLU A 255 -1.51 16.14 -27.96
C GLU A 255 -0.91 14.73 -27.80
N LEU A 256 -0.38 14.21 -28.90
CA LEU A 256 0.24 12.88 -29.00
C LEU A 256 1.55 12.98 -29.80
N PRO A 257 2.70 12.54 -29.25
CA PRO A 257 3.97 12.46 -29.98
C PRO A 257 3.83 11.72 -31.29
N THR A 258 4.56 12.12 -32.34
CA THR A 258 4.53 11.45 -33.65
C THR A 258 5.19 10.07 -33.62
N GLU A 259 6.23 9.92 -32.80
CA GLU A 259 6.98 8.68 -32.63
C GLU A 259 6.43 7.86 -31.46
N ASN A 260 6.69 6.54 -31.50
CA ASN A 260 6.42 5.68 -30.36
C ASN A 260 7.33 6.07 -29.19
N ILE A 261 6.78 6.05 -27.99
CA ILE A 261 7.57 6.19 -26.78
C ILE A 261 8.18 4.83 -26.50
N THR A 262 9.51 4.77 -26.35
CA THR A 262 10.15 3.58 -25.82
C THR A 262 9.66 3.37 -24.39
N LEU A 263 8.89 2.30 -24.17
CA LEU A 263 8.55 1.87 -22.83
C LEU A 263 9.80 1.21 -22.24
N ASP A 264 10.61 2.00 -21.54
CA ASP A 264 11.82 1.50 -20.92
C ASP A 264 11.42 0.58 -19.75
N GLY A 265 11.57 -0.73 -19.95
CA GLY A 265 11.37 -1.71 -18.91
C GLY A 265 12.58 -1.69 -17.99
N ALA A 266 12.69 -0.68 -17.12
CA ALA A 266 13.67 -0.73 -16.05
C ALA A 266 13.53 -2.09 -15.33
N GLU A 267 14.64 -2.83 -15.26
CA GLU A 267 14.72 -4.15 -14.62
C GLU A 267 14.31 -4.02 -13.15
N PHE A 268 13.02 -4.21 -12.84
CA PHE A 268 12.68 -4.67 -11.51
C PHE A 268 13.27 -6.08 -11.39
N ALA A 269 14.29 -6.22 -10.55
CA ALA A 269 15.07 -7.44 -10.39
C ALA A 269 14.27 -8.62 -9.81
N LEU A 270 13.00 -8.42 -9.44
CA LEU A 270 12.16 -9.45 -8.85
C LEU A 270 10.76 -9.47 -9.49
N PRO A 271 10.18 -10.66 -9.71
CA PRO A 271 8.83 -10.80 -10.24
C PRO A 271 7.83 -10.32 -9.20
N VAL A 272 7.43 -9.06 -9.30
CA VAL A 272 6.26 -8.51 -8.63
C VAL A 272 5.06 -9.36 -9.04
N TRP A 273 4.21 -9.71 -8.07
CA TRP A 273 2.94 -10.33 -8.40
C TRP A 273 2.11 -9.34 -9.17
N VAL A 274 2.13 -9.48 -10.49
CA VAL A 274 1.09 -8.89 -11.32
C VAL A 274 -0.11 -9.79 -11.07
N PRO A 275 -1.16 -9.35 -10.34
CA PRO A 275 -2.42 -10.10 -10.32
C PRO A 275 -2.75 -10.44 -11.77
N PRO A 276 -3.27 -11.64 -12.07
CA PRO A 276 -3.85 -11.83 -13.38
C PRO A 276 -4.85 -10.70 -13.53
N LEU A 277 -4.57 -9.75 -14.44
CA LEU A 277 -5.56 -8.76 -14.85
C LEU A 277 -6.86 -9.52 -15.06
N PRO A 278 -8.03 -8.91 -14.85
CA PRO A 278 -9.26 -9.47 -15.40
C PRO A 278 -8.90 -9.90 -16.82
N ALA A 279 -8.88 -11.24 -17.02
CA ALA A 279 -7.97 -11.91 -17.97
C ALA A 279 -7.91 -11.08 -19.24
N THR A 280 -6.74 -10.91 -19.88
CA THR A 280 -6.36 -10.17 -21.12
C THR A 280 -7.37 -10.08 -22.30
N HIS A 281 -8.62 -10.40 -22.04
CA HIS A 281 -9.93 -10.24 -22.64
C HIS A 281 -10.95 -9.53 -21.71
N ASP A 282 -10.55 -8.67 -20.75
CA ASP A 282 -11.54 -7.82 -20.09
C ASP A 282 -12.11 -6.88 -21.17
N ALA A 283 -13.24 -7.27 -21.73
CA ALA A 283 -13.88 -6.58 -22.83
C ALA A 283 -14.31 -5.17 -22.43
N LYS A 284 -14.33 -4.87 -21.12
CA LYS A 284 -14.78 -3.59 -20.57
C LYS A 284 -13.83 -2.43 -20.91
N HIS A 285 -12.54 -2.54 -20.59
CA HIS A 285 -11.62 -1.39 -20.61
C HIS A 285 -10.76 -1.33 -21.87
N ALA A 286 -10.80 -0.20 -22.58
CA ALA A 286 -10.06 0.03 -23.82
C ALA A 286 -8.54 -0.13 -23.64
N ILE A 287 -8.02 0.30 -22.49
CA ILE A 287 -6.59 0.23 -22.21
C ILE A 287 -6.07 -1.21 -22.18
N PHE A 288 -6.82 -2.15 -21.60
CA PHE A 288 -6.43 -3.57 -21.57
C PHE A 288 -6.64 -4.26 -22.92
N ARG A 289 -7.67 -3.87 -23.69
CA ARG A 289 -7.83 -4.32 -25.08
C ARG A 289 -6.67 -3.88 -25.97
N ALA A 290 -6.13 -2.68 -25.74
CA ALA A 290 -4.96 -2.17 -26.43
C ALA A 290 -3.69 -2.92 -26.01
N ALA A 291 -3.47 -3.07 -24.70
CA ALA A 291 -2.34 -3.82 -24.14
C ALA A 291 -2.30 -5.28 -24.62
N ALA A 292 -3.45 -5.92 -24.82
CA ALA A 292 -3.54 -7.29 -25.33
C ALA A 292 -3.02 -7.45 -26.78
N LYS A 293 -2.90 -6.36 -27.54
CA LYS A 293 -2.35 -6.33 -28.91
C LYS A 293 -0.86 -5.98 -28.97
N LEU A 294 -0.26 -5.66 -27.82
CA LEU A 294 1.18 -5.44 -27.69
C LEU A 294 1.92 -6.78 -27.75
N ASP A 295 3.17 -6.76 -28.22
CA ASP A 295 4.06 -7.91 -28.12
C ASP A 295 4.45 -8.20 -26.66
N THR A 296 5.26 -9.25 -26.42
CA THR A 296 5.59 -9.70 -25.07
C THR A 296 6.34 -8.62 -24.27
N ASP A 297 7.33 -7.97 -24.90
CA ASP A 297 8.22 -7.03 -24.23
C ASP A 297 7.49 -5.69 -23.97
N GLU A 298 6.75 -5.21 -24.98
CA GLU A 298 5.88 -4.03 -24.86
C GLU A 298 4.83 -4.22 -23.75
N ARG A 299 4.25 -5.43 -23.67
CA ARG A 299 3.24 -5.75 -22.67
C ARG A 299 3.83 -5.78 -21.27
N GLN A 300 5.02 -6.35 -21.11
CA GLN A 300 5.73 -6.35 -19.83
C GLN A 300 6.04 -4.91 -19.39
N ALA A 301 6.54 -4.06 -20.28
CA ALA A 301 6.81 -2.66 -19.97
C ALA A 301 5.53 -1.85 -19.66
N PHE A 302 4.41 -2.15 -20.33
CA PHE A 302 3.09 -1.61 -20.00
C PHE A 302 2.67 -1.99 -18.57
N PHE A 303 2.90 -3.24 -18.16
CA PHE A 303 2.59 -3.69 -16.81
C PHE A 303 3.38 -2.95 -15.74
N PHE A 304 4.68 -2.76 -15.95
CA PHE A 304 5.49 -1.95 -15.03
C PHE A 304 4.97 -0.52 -14.93
N SER A 305 4.67 0.11 -16.07
CA SER A 305 4.09 1.44 -16.11
C SER A 305 2.74 1.53 -15.38
N LEU A 306 1.93 0.46 -15.44
CA LEU A 306 0.66 0.35 -14.73
C LEU A 306 0.87 0.29 -13.21
N ILE A 307 1.82 -0.50 -12.73
CA ILE A 307 2.13 -0.59 -11.29
C ILE A 307 2.70 0.72 -10.77
N THR A 308 3.63 1.35 -11.49
CA THR A 308 4.17 2.67 -11.13
C THR A 308 3.05 3.72 -11.05
N LEU A 309 2.13 3.73 -12.04
CA LEU A 309 0.97 4.61 -11.99
C LEU A 309 0.02 4.25 -10.84
N ALA A 310 -0.14 2.97 -10.51
CA ALA A 310 -0.96 2.54 -9.39
C ALA A 310 -0.41 3.05 -8.05
N ASN A 311 0.88 2.90 -7.80
CA ASN A 311 1.53 3.46 -6.62
C ASN A 311 1.33 4.99 -6.57
N LYS A 312 1.46 5.66 -7.71
CA LYS A 312 1.26 7.12 -7.82
C LYS A 312 -0.18 7.54 -7.55
N VAL A 313 -1.18 6.82 -8.07
CA VAL A 313 -2.60 7.09 -7.82
C VAL A 313 -2.94 6.82 -6.35
N ALA A 314 -2.44 5.71 -5.77
CA ALA A 314 -2.65 5.39 -4.36
C ALA A 314 -2.09 6.49 -3.44
N MET A 315 -0.88 6.98 -3.73
CA MET A 315 -0.28 8.10 -3.02
C MET A 315 -1.11 9.38 -3.16
N ALA A 316 -1.52 9.74 -4.38
CA ALA A 316 -2.29 10.95 -4.63
C ALA A 316 -3.67 10.91 -3.94
N ASP A 317 -4.31 9.75 -3.92
CA ASP A 317 -5.64 9.55 -3.32
C ASP A 317 -5.56 9.41 -1.78
N GLY A 318 -4.37 9.25 -1.19
CA GLY A 318 -4.18 9.12 0.25
C GLY A 318 -4.80 7.85 0.83
N VAL A 319 -4.89 6.78 0.04
CA VAL A 319 -5.44 5.47 0.48
C VAL A 319 -4.42 4.69 1.32
N ALA A 320 -4.91 3.74 2.11
CA ALA A 320 -4.05 2.88 2.92
C ALA A 320 -3.20 1.96 2.02
N LEU A 321 -1.88 2.17 2.01
CA LEU A 321 -0.98 1.47 1.09
C LEU A 321 -0.86 -0.03 1.39
N GLY A 322 -0.95 -0.41 2.67
CA GLY A 322 -0.93 -1.79 3.17
C GLY A 322 -2.23 -2.58 2.96
N ASP A 323 -3.31 -1.95 2.48
CA ASP A 323 -4.58 -2.63 2.25
C ASP A 323 -4.56 -3.47 0.97
N LEU A 324 -5.03 -4.72 1.06
CA LEU A 324 -5.05 -5.71 -0.02
C LEU A 324 -5.94 -5.28 -1.19
N GLU A 325 -6.95 -4.46 -0.92
CA GLU A 325 -7.89 -3.96 -1.93
C GLU A 325 -7.41 -2.66 -2.59
N THR A 326 -6.38 -2.00 -2.06
CA THR A 326 -5.86 -0.73 -2.60
C THR A 326 -5.37 -0.90 -4.02
N LEU A 327 -4.53 -1.89 -4.31
CA LEU A 327 -4.00 -2.10 -5.66
C LEU A 327 -5.10 -2.48 -6.66
N PRO A 328 -5.98 -3.47 -6.42
CA PRO A 328 -7.11 -3.77 -7.30
C PRO A 328 -8.02 -2.56 -7.60
N ASN A 329 -8.42 -1.81 -6.57
CA ASN A 329 -9.29 -0.64 -6.73
C ASN A 329 -8.60 0.47 -7.52
N THR A 330 -7.31 0.67 -7.27
CA THR A 330 -6.49 1.65 -7.98
C THR A 330 -6.33 1.27 -9.46
N ILE A 331 -6.07 -0.02 -9.75
CA ILE A 331 -5.99 -0.52 -11.13
C ILE A 331 -7.32 -0.33 -11.86
N GLU A 332 -8.47 -0.59 -11.22
CA GLU A 332 -9.79 -0.37 -11.85
C GLU A 332 -10.03 1.12 -12.14
N LYS A 333 -9.65 2.02 -11.22
CA LYS A 333 -9.71 3.47 -11.43
C LYS A 333 -8.83 3.90 -12.60
N ILE A 334 -7.59 3.41 -12.64
CA ILE A 334 -6.68 3.66 -13.77
C ILE A 334 -7.28 3.14 -15.06
N ALA A 335 -7.79 1.91 -15.07
CA ALA A 335 -8.36 1.29 -16.25
C ALA A 335 -9.51 2.12 -16.82
N THR A 336 -10.39 2.62 -15.95
CA THR A 336 -11.52 3.48 -16.31
C THR A 336 -11.06 4.80 -16.92
N LEU A 337 -10.22 5.55 -16.20
CA LEU A 337 -9.80 6.90 -16.62
C LEU A 337 -8.84 6.85 -17.81
N ALA A 338 -7.84 5.96 -17.80
CA ALA A 338 -6.91 5.81 -18.91
C ALA A 338 -7.61 5.32 -20.18
N SER A 339 -8.65 4.47 -20.07
CA SER A 339 -9.47 4.09 -21.24
C SER A 339 -10.19 5.29 -21.84
N LEU A 340 -10.80 6.15 -21.01
CA LEU A 340 -11.44 7.37 -21.48
C LEU A 340 -10.45 8.30 -22.22
N GLY A 341 -9.26 8.48 -21.66
CA GLY A 341 -8.21 9.28 -22.30
C GLY A 341 -7.70 8.67 -23.60
N LEU A 342 -7.52 7.35 -23.63
CA LEU A 342 -7.07 6.60 -24.80
C LEU A 342 -8.06 6.70 -25.96
N GLU A 343 -9.34 6.47 -25.70
CA GLU A 343 -10.40 6.53 -26.71
C GLU A 343 -10.52 7.94 -27.30
N PHE A 344 -10.43 8.98 -26.46
CA PHE A 344 -10.42 10.36 -26.91
C PHE A 344 -9.24 10.64 -27.85
N VAL A 345 -8.01 10.31 -27.44
CA VAL A 345 -6.80 10.55 -28.23
C VAL A 345 -6.83 9.76 -29.54
N ALA A 346 -7.26 8.49 -29.51
CA ALA A 346 -7.36 7.66 -30.70
C ALA A 346 -8.37 8.24 -31.72
N THR A 347 -9.51 8.73 -31.23
CA THR A 347 -10.56 9.33 -32.07
C THR A 347 -10.08 10.62 -32.73
N GLU A 348 -9.45 11.53 -31.99
CA GLU A 348 -8.96 12.81 -32.51
C GLU A 348 -7.88 12.64 -33.59
N HIS A 349 -7.08 11.57 -33.51
CA HIS A 349 -6.02 11.28 -34.50
C HIS A 349 -6.44 10.28 -35.58
N GLY A 350 -7.62 9.66 -35.47
CA GLY A 350 -8.08 8.63 -36.40
C GLY A 350 -7.19 7.38 -36.43
N ILE A 351 -6.57 7.02 -35.30
CA ILE A 351 -5.67 5.87 -35.17
C ILE A 351 -6.32 4.76 -34.32
N ASP A 352 -5.79 3.53 -34.41
CA ASP A 352 -6.25 2.45 -33.53
C ASP A 352 -5.68 2.57 -32.10
N LEU A 353 -6.35 1.92 -31.15
CA LEU A 353 -6.00 1.97 -29.73
C LEU A 353 -4.59 1.46 -29.41
N ALA A 354 -4.09 0.44 -30.12
CA ALA A 354 -2.75 -0.10 -29.86
C ALA A 354 -1.67 0.89 -30.33
N THR A 355 -1.88 1.53 -31.48
CA THR A 355 -1.02 2.62 -31.95
C THR A 355 -1.03 3.81 -30.98
N ALA A 356 -2.20 4.18 -30.45
CA ALA A 356 -2.31 5.26 -29.48
C ALA A 356 -1.58 4.94 -28.15
N VAL A 357 -1.68 3.72 -27.62
CA VAL A 357 -0.95 3.29 -26.41
C VAL A 357 0.57 3.33 -26.61
N ARG A 358 1.08 2.95 -27.79
CA ARG A 358 2.53 3.03 -28.08
C ARG A 358 3.07 4.45 -28.12
N ARG A 359 2.22 5.44 -28.41
CA ARG A 359 2.59 6.84 -28.57
C ARG A 359 2.34 7.68 -27.31
N ALA A 360 1.62 7.16 -26.33
CA ALA A 360 1.25 7.90 -25.11
C ALA A 360 1.71 7.20 -23.84
N ASN A 361 2.32 7.95 -22.93
CA ASN A 361 2.58 7.49 -21.57
C ASN A 361 1.25 7.22 -20.84
N LEU A 362 1.15 6.13 -20.08
CA LEU A 362 -0.04 5.77 -19.33
C LEU A 362 -0.48 6.88 -18.35
N GLU A 363 0.46 7.58 -17.69
CA GLU A 363 0.15 8.74 -16.84
C GLU A 363 -0.57 9.84 -17.63
N ARG A 364 -0.15 10.06 -18.88
CA ARG A 364 -0.75 11.05 -19.79
C ARG A 364 -2.17 10.67 -20.12
N LEU A 365 -2.41 9.41 -20.50
CA LEU A 365 -3.74 8.89 -20.82
C LEU A 365 -4.68 9.00 -19.61
N PHE A 366 -4.19 8.60 -18.43
CA PHE A 366 -4.92 8.75 -17.18
C PHE A 366 -5.31 10.21 -16.92
N ARG A 367 -4.34 11.14 -17.03
CA ARG A 367 -4.58 12.57 -16.81
C ARG A 367 -5.56 13.18 -17.81
N VAL A 368 -5.53 12.77 -19.09
CA VAL A 368 -6.54 13.17 -20.08
C VAL A 368 -7.92 12.69 -19.64
N GLY A 369 -8.02 11.40 -19.29
CA GLY A 369 -9.24 10.79 -18.77
C GLY A 369 -9.81 11.53 -17.56
N ALA A 370 -9.00 11.78 -16.54
CA ALA A 370 -9.41 12.50 -15.34
C ALA A 370 -9.94 13.92 -15.65
N ASN A 371 -9.32 14.64 -16.60
CA ASN A 371 -9.80 15.95 -17.02
C ASN A 371 -11.12 15.88 -17.83
N LEU A 372 -11.30 14.85 -18.64
CA LEU A 372 -12.55 14.62 -19.39
C LEU A 372 -13.69 14.23 -18.45
N ASP A 373 -13.43 13.35 -17.49
CA ASP A 373 -14.40 12.92 -16.48
C ASP A 373 -14.85 14.11 -15.62
N ARG A 374 -13.91 14.95 -15.17
CA ARG A 374 -14.23 16.19 -14.46
C ARG A 374 -15.10 17.14 -15.30
N THR A 375 -14.77 17.32 -16.58
CA THR A 375 -15.57 18.18 -17.49
C THR A 375 -17.01 17.64 -17.60
N ARG A 376 -17.17 16.32 -17.76
CA ARG A 376 -18.51 15.67 -17.81
C ARG A 376 -19.30 15.85 -16.51
N ALA A 377 -18.63 15.76 -15.36
CA ALA A 377 -19.25 15.97 -14.06
C ALA A 377 -19.69 17.44 -13.86
N GLU A 378 -18.88 18.40 -14.33
CA GLU A 378 -19.22 19.82 -14.35
C GLU A 378 -20.44 20.09 -15.26
N ASP A 379 -20.41 19.60 -16.50
CA ASP A 379 -21.51 19.76 -17.46
C ASP A 379 -22.83 19.12 -16.97
N GLY A 380 -22.75 17.95 -16.34
CA GLY A 380 -23.90 17.26 -15.75
C GLY A 380 -24.53 18.03 -14.58
N ARG A 381 -23.70 18.69 -13.75
CA ARG A 381 -24.19 19.56 -12.67
C ARG A 381 -24.90 20.80 -13.21
N VAL A 382 -24.35 21.42 -14.26
CA VAL A 382 -24.96 22.58 -14.92
C VAL A 382 -26.30 22.19 -15.55
N SER A 383 -26.35 21.07 -16.29
CA SER A 383 -27.58 20.59 -16.92
C SER A 383 -28.68 20.25 -15.90
N TYR A 384 -28.32 19.66 -14.75
CA TYR A 384 -29.29 19.41 -13.67
C TYR A 384 -29.84 20.71 -13.08
N SER A 385 -28.99 21.72 -12.87
CA SER A 385 -29.39 23.05 -12.38
C SER A 385 -30.37 23.73 -13.34
N GLU A 386 -30.06 23.76 -14.64
CA GLU A 386 -30.94 24.35 -15.67
C GLU A 386 -32.29 23.63 -15.78
N THR A 387 -32.31 22.30 -15.56
CA THR A 387 -33.54 21.50 -15.57
C THR A 387 -34.40 21.80 -14.34
N LEU A 388 -33.78 22.00 -13.18
CA LEU A 388 -34.47 22.37 -11.95
C LEU A 388 -35.08 23.78 -12.06
N GLU A 389 -34.33 24.74 -12.59
CA GLU A 389 -34.79 26.12 -12.79
C GLU A 389 -36.01 26.17 -13.72
N LYS A 390 -35.97 25.45 -14.86
CA LYS A 390 -37.14 25.34 -15.76
C LYS A 390 -38.35 24.71 -15.09
N SER A 391 -38.14 23.69 -14.25
CA SER A 391 -39.24 23.03 -13.53
C SER A 391 -39.89 23.94 -12.49
N ILE A 392 -39.10 24.84 -11.87
CA ILE A 392 -39.60 25.86 -10.95
C ILE A 392 -40.38 26.93 -11.71
N GLU A 393 -39.85 27.45 -12.82
CA GLU A 393 -40.55 28.44 -13.65
C GLU A 393 -41.88 27.91 -14.21
N GLU A 394 -41.93 26.63 -14.63
CA GLU A 394 -43.17 25.99 -15.09
C GLU A 394 -44.19 25.83 -13.97
N ALA A 395 -43.76 25.51 -12.74
CA ALA A 395 -44.64 25.41 -11.58
C ALA A 395 -45.21 26.78 -11.17
N GLU A 396 -44.38 27.82 -11.14
CA GLU A 396 -44.81 29.19 -10.84
C GLU A 396 -45.78 29.73 -11.89
N SER A 397 -45.55 29.42 -13.17
CA SER A 397 -46.45 29.79 -14.27
C SER A 397 -47.82 29.09 -14.17
N GLN A 398 -47.84 27.79 -13.85
CA GLN A 398 -49.08 27.03 -13.65
C GLN A 398 -49.87 27.51 -12.42
N GLU A 399 -49.18 27.94 -11.36
CA GLU A 399 -49.80 28.50 -10.17
C GLU A 399 -50.38 29.89 -10.43
N ALA A 400 -49.66 30.75 -11.17
CA ALA A 400 -50.15 32.05 -11.62
C ALA A 400 -51.39 31.93 -12.53
N ASP A 401 -51.41 30.96 -13.44
CA ASP A 401 -52.57 30.71 -14.31
C ASP A 401 -53.78 30.14 -13.54
N ARG A 402 -53.56 29.32 -12.51
CA ARG A 402 -54.64 28.87 -11.61
C ARG A 402 -55.25 30.02 -10.82
N LEU A 403 -54.43 30.94 -10.32
CA LEU A 403 -54.91 32.11 -9.57
C LEU A 403 -55.73 33.05 -10.47
N LYS A 404 -55.34 33.24 -11.73
CA LYS A 404 -56.11 34.02 -12.72
C LYS A 404 -57.43 33.38 -13.16
N GLN A 405 -57.61 32.07 -13.00
CA GLN A 405 -58.87 31.37 -13.31
C GLN A 405 -59.86 31.36 -12.12
N GLN A 406 -59.43 31.83 -10.94
CA GLN A 406 -60.27 31.92 -9.74
C GLN A 406 -60.83 33.33 -9.46
N GLU A 407 -60.39 34.34 -10.23
CA GLU A 407 -61.02 35.67 -10.32
C GLU A 407 -62.00 35.74 -11.50
#